data_AF-A0A8J3R308-F1
#
_entry.id   AF-A0A8J3R308-F1
#
_cell.length_a   1.000
_cell.length_b   1.000
_cell.length_c   1.000
_cell.angle_alpha   90.00
_cell.angle_beta   90.00
_cell.angle_gamma   90.00
#
_symmetry.space_group_name_H-M   'P 1'
#
loop_
_entity.id
_entity.type
_entity.pdbx_description
1 polymer ?
#
loop_
_entity_poly.entity_id
_entity_poly.type
_entity_poly.pdbx_seq_one_letter_code
_entity_poly.pdbx_strand_id
1 'polypeptide(L)'
;MPDSADVLRAAVDAARAGDLYRLSAMVDWPLSGAGQIGQSLPGVLEQDRAEVTASGLAELDSVAADPSVIEEIVRPLAGRLVAAREIRPADARASAAALAILRVPAPPPGLTDEQRERLTELSVRVDALREVYEIVDDRGEVPVVVATDSGMLVIVLED
;
A
#
# COMPACT_ATOMS: atom_id res chain seq x y z
N MET A 1 11.45 -13.04 -10.95
CA MET A 1 10.45 -12.08 -10.42
C MET A 1 10.08 -11.15 -11.56
N PRO A 2 8.83 -10.71 -11.67
CA PRO A 2 8.44 -9.76 -12.70
C PRO A 2 9.24 -8.46 -12.54
N ASP A 3 9.63 -7.85 -13.64
CA ASP A 3 10.21 -6.51 -13.66
C ASP A 3 9.13 -5.51 -13.23
N SER A 4 9.45 -4.51 -12.42
CA SER A 4 8.49 -3.49 -11.98
C SER A 4 7.87 -2.74 -13.16
N ALA A 5 8.61 -2.57 -14.25
CA ALA A 5 8.05 -2.04 -15.50
C ALA A 5 6.92 -2.93 -16.07
N ASP A 6 7.03 -4.25 -15.94
CA ASP A 6 5.99 -5.19 -16.37
C ASP A 6 4.75 -5.13 -15.47
N VAL A 7 4.96 -5.02 -14.16
CA VAL A 7 3.86 -4.88 -13.18
C VAL A 7 3.06 -3.61 -13.45
N LEU A 8 3.75 -2.47 -13.62
CA LEU A 8 3.12 -1.18 -13.89
C LEU A 8 2.38 -1.19 -15.23
N ARG A 9 2.99 -1.77 -16.27
CA ARG A 9 2.35 -1.91 -17.58
C ARG A 9 1.09 -2.76 -17.50
N ALA A 10 1.14 -3.90 -16.82
CA ALA A 10 -0.02 -4.77 -16.64
C ALA A 10 -1.15 -4.07 -15.85
N ALA A 11 -0.80 -3.21 -14.88
CA ALA A 11 -1.76 -2.41 -14.13
C ALA A 11 -2.44 -1.36 -15.02
N VAL A 12 -1.67 -0.67 -15.88
CA VAL A 12 -2.22 0.25 -16.88
C VAL A 12 -3.15 -0.47 -17.85
N ASP A 13 -2.77 -1.66 -18.33
CA ASP A 13 -3.60 -2.45 -19.25
C ASP A 13 -4.91 -2.89 -18.58
N ALA A 14 -4.87 -3.34 -17.32
CA ALA A 14 -6.07 -3.67 -16.54
C ALA A 14 -6.98 -2.45 -16.35
N ALA A 15 -6.39 -1.29 -15.99
CA ALA A 15 -7.14 -0.05 -15.81
C ALA A 15 -7.81 0.42 -17.11
N ARG A 16 -7.10 0.36 -18.25
CA ARG A 16 -7.64 0.71 -19.58
C ARG A 16 -8.72 -0.23 -20.06
N ALA A 17 -8.64 -1.51 -19.68
CA ALA A 17 -9.68 -2.49 -19.95
C ALA A 17 -10.92 -2.33 -19.04
N GLY A 18 -10.86 -1.48 -18.00
CA GLY A 18 -11.90 -1.36 -16.98
C GLY A 18 -11.98 -2.58 -16.06
N ASP A 19 -10.93 -3.43 -16.03
CA ASP A 19 -10.88 -4.65 -15.25
C ASP A 19 -10.40 -4.34 -13.82
N LEU A 20 -11.32 -3.76 -13.02
CA LEU A 20 -11.03 -3.38 -11.64
C LEU A 20 -10.72 -4.59 -10.77
N TYR A 21 -11.30 -5.75 -11.05
CA TYR A 21 -11.02 -6.98 -10.31
C TYR A 21 -9.57 -7.41 -10.51
N ARG A 22 -9.09 -7.43 -11.75
CA ARG A 22 -7.68 -7.73 -12.05
C ARG A 22 -6.75 -6.69 -11.45
N LEU A 23 -7.06 -5.41 -11.59
CA LEU A 23 -6.23 -4.35 -11.00
C LEU A 23 -6.16 -4.51 -9.47
N SER A 24 -7.28 -4.81 -8.83
CA SER A 24 -7.36 -5.07 -7.39
C SER A 24 -6.51 -6.26 -6.97
N ALA A 25 -6.47 -7.33 -7.76
CA ALA A 25 -5.67 -8.52 -7.50
C ALA A 25 -4.15 -8.29 -7.68
N MET A 26 -3.74 -7.16 -8.26
CA MET A 26 -2.34 -6.79 -8.41
C MET A 26 -1.81 -5.94 -7.25
N VAL A 27 -2.66 -5.59 -6.29
CA VAL A 27 -2.30 -4.73 -5.15
C VAL A 27 -2.09 -5.58 -3.90
N ASP A 28 -1.02 -5.30 -3.18
CA ASP A 28 -0.75 -5.83 -1.86
C ASP A 28 -1.50 -4.98 -0.83
N TRP A 29 -2.75 -5.36 -0.56
CA TRP A 29 -3.63 -4.63 0.36
C TRP A 29 -3.12 -4.59 1.79
N PRO A 30 -2.64 -5.70 2.39
CA PRO A 30 -2.03 -5.66 3.71
C PRO A 30 -0.88 -4.66 3.77
N LEU A 31 0.01 -4.66 2.77
CA LEU A 31 1.17 -3.77 2.76
C LEU A 31 0.79 -2.31 2.48
N SER A 32 -0.22 -2.07 1.64
CA SER A 32 -0.75 -0.72 1.33
C SER A 32 -1.44 -0.09 2.55
N GLY A 33 -2.12 -0.90 3.36
CA GLY A 33 -2.80 -0.43 4.57
C GLY A 33 -1.94 -0.46 5.83
N ALA A 34 -0.78 -1.11 5.83
CA ALA A 34 0.07 -1.22 7.03
C ALA A 34 0.52 0.15 7.59
N GLY A 35 0.74 1.14 6.71
CA GLY A 35 1.09 2.51 7.10
C GLY A 35 -0.03 3.22 7.87
N GLN A 36 -1.30 2.93 7.58
CA GLN A 36 -2.47 3.53 8.23
C GLN A 36 -2.54 3.16 9.73
N ILE A 37 -2.13 1.93 10.08
CA ILE A 37 -1.96 1.54 11.48
C ILE A 37 -0.99 2.51 12.17
N GLY A 38 0.17 2.76 11.57
CA GLY A 38 1.18 3.69 12.09
C GLY A 38 0.69 5.13 12.23
N GLN A 39 -0.05 5.62 11.25
CA GLN A 39 -0.57 6.99 11.22
C GLN A 39 -1.68 7.23 12.24
N SER A 40 -2.42 6.20 12.64
CA SER A 40 -3.48 6.32 13.64
C SER A 40 -2.96 6.45 15.09
N LEU A 41 -1.81 5.85 15.42
CA LEU A 41 -1.32 5.74 16.80
C LEU A 41 -0.90 7.04 17.51
N PRO A 42 -0.39 8.10 16.84
CA PRO A 42 -0.01 9.35 17.50
C PRO A 42 -1.14 10.02 18.29
N GLY A 43 -2.41 9.79 17.90
CA GLY A 43 -3.59 10.30 18.61
C GLY A 43 -4.15 9.36 19.69
N VAL A 44 -3.62 8.15 19.80
CA VAL A 44 -4.15 7.08 20.67
C VAL A 44 -3.35 7.00 21.98
N LEU A 45 -4.07 6.94 23.10
CA LEU A 45 -3.48 6.75 24.42
C LEU A 45 -2.67 5.45 24.46
N GLU A 46 -1.54 5.45 25.15
CA GLU A 46 -0.59 4.31 25.15
C GLU A 46 -1.26 2.97 25.48
N GLN A 47 -2.15 2.97 26.46
CA GLN A 47 -2.90 1.79 26.92
C GLN A 47 -3.85 1.20 25.86
N ASP A 48 -4.31 2.00 24.90
CA ASP A 48 -5.29 1.60 23.87
C ASP A 48 -4.60 1.22 22.55
N ARG A 49 -3.29 1.45 22.41
CA ARG A 49 -2.55 1.22 21.15
C ARG A 49 -2.55 -0.23 20.71
N ALA A 50 -2.53 -1.18 21.65
CA ALA A 50 -2.61 -2.60 21.33
C ALA A 50 -3.96 -2.96 20.69
N GLU A 51 -5.06 -2.42 21.22
CA GLU A 51 -6.39 -2.66 20.68
C GLU A 51 -6.56 -2.04 19.29
N VAL A 52 -6.12 -0.79 19.11
CA VAL A 52 -6.16 -0.12 17.80
C VAL A 52 -5.30 -0.87 16.77
N THR A 53 -4.10 -1.31 17.17
CA THR A 53 -3.22 -2.08 16.29
C THR A 53 -3.82 -3.44 15.93
N ALA A 54 -4.42 -4.13 16.90
CA ALA A 54 -5.10 -5.40 16.68
C ALA A 54 -6.30 -5.25 15.75
N SER A 55 -7.11 -4.20 15.92
CA SER A 55 -8.23 -3.87 15.03
C SER A 55 -7.74 -3.61 13.61
N GLY A 56 -6.71 -2.78 13.46
CA GLY A 56 -6.12 -2.48 12.15
C GLY A 56 -5.57 -3.75 11.45
N LEU A 57 -4.88 -4.63 12.18
CA LEU A 57 -4.43 -5.91 11.62
C LEU A 57 -5.60 -6.79 11.16
N ALA A 58 -6.68 -6.88 11.95
CA ALA A 58 -7.86 -7.65 11.58
C ALA A 58 -8.58 -7.07 10.34
N GLU A 59 -8.62 -5.74 10.21
CA GLU A 59 -9.15 -5.07 9.02
C GLU A 59 -8.31 -5.37 7.77
N LEU A 60 -6.97 -5.34 7.87
CA LEU A 60 -6.09 -5.70 6.76
C LEU A 60 -6.31 -7.15 6.29
N ASP A 61 -6.44 -8.08 7.23
CA ASP A 61 -6.68 -9.49 6.89
C ASP A 61 -8.09 -9.70 6.29
N SER A 62 -9.09 -8.94 6.75
CA SER A 62 -10.43 -8.95 6.14
C SER A 62 -10.42 -8.43 4.71
N VAL A 63 -9.68 -7.35 4.43
CA VAL A 63 -9.55 -6.79 3.08
C VAL A 63 -8.83 -7.75 2.15
N ALA A 64 -7.81 -8.46 2.65
CA ALA A 64 -7.13 -9.50 1.88
C ALA A 64 -8.07 -10.67 1.51
N ALA A 65 -9.06 -10.96 2.35
CA ALA A 65 -10.05 -12.01 2.13
C ALA A 65 -11.22 -11.57 1.21
N ASP A 66 -11.57 -10.28 1.19
CA ASP A 66 -12.65 -9.73 0.36
C ASP A 66 -12.22 -8.45 -0.40
N PRO A 67 -11.69 -8.61 -1.62
CA PRO A 67 -11.31 -7.49 -2.48
C PRO A 67 -12.47 -6.62 -2.99
N SER A 68 -13.73 -6.92 -2.67
CA SER A 68 -14.85 -6.06 -3.09
C SER A 68 -14.97 -4.79 -2.24
N VAL A 69 -14.46 -4.80 -1.00
CA VAL A 69 -14.54 -3.68 -0.04
C VAL A 69 -13.67 -2.48 -0.44
N ILE A 70 -12.74 -2.69 -1.35
CA ILE A 70 -11.70 -1.74 -1.78
C ILE A 70 -11.98 -1.13 -3.16
N GLU A 71 -13.15 -1.40 -3.76
CA GLU A 71 -13.51 -0.82 -5.07
C GLU A 71 -13.41 0.71 -5.06
N GLU A 72 -13.76 1.35 -3.93
CA GLU A 72 -13.68 2.80 -3.73
C GLU A 72 -12.23 3.33 -3.79
N ILE A 73 -11.24 2.51 -3.47
CA ILE A 73 -9.80 2.85 -3.56
C ILE A 73 -9.26 2.51 -4.95
N VAL A 74 -9.66 1.37 -5.50
CA VAL A 74 -9.20 0.89 -6.82
C VAL A 74 -9.68 1.79 -7.95
N ARG A 75 -10.90 2.34 -7.87
CA ARG A 75 -11.47 3.18 -8.92
C ARG A 75 -10.70 4.50 -9.14
N PRO A 76 -10.33 5.28 -8.11
CA PRO A 76 -9.40 6.40 -8.24
C PRO A 76 -8.05 6.02 -8.84
N LEU A 77 -7.45 4.91 -8.39
CA LEU A 77 -6.18 4.41 -8.94
C LEU A 77 -6.31 4.09 -10.43
N ALA A 78 -7.35 3.35 -10.83
CA ALA A 78 -7.63 3.05 -12.22
C ALA A 78 -7.78 4.34 -13.05
N GLY A 79 -8.49 5.33 -12.50
CA GLY A 79 -8.63 6.65 -13.11
C GLY A 79 -7.30 7.39 -13.28
N ARG A 80 -6.35 7.25 -12.34
CA ARG A 80 -4.98 7.80 -12.45
C ARG A 80 -4.17 7.06 -13.51
N LEU A 81 -4.19 5.74 -13.51
CA LEU A 81 -3.48 4.89 -14.48
C LEU A 81 -3.97 5.09 -15.93
N VAL A 82 -5.28 5.26 -16.13
CA VAL A 82 -5.85 5.56 -17.46
C VAL A 82 -5.43 6.94 -17.96
N ALA A 83 -5.42 7.94 -17.07
CA ALA A 83 -5.04 9.32 -17.40
C ALA A 83 -3.53 9.55 -17.44
N ALA A 84 -2.72 8.57 -17.03
CA ALA A 84 -1.28 8.68 -16.95
C ALA A 84 -0.68 9.04 -18.31
N ARG A 85 0.05 10.15 -18.34
CA ARG A 85 0.88 10.56 -19.47
C ARG A 85 2.24 9.89 -19.44
N GLU A 86 2.74 9.68 -18.22
CA GLU A 86 4.03 9.07 -17.94
C GLU A 86 3.94 8.29 -16.62
N ILE A 87 4.69 7.20 -16.54
CA ILE A 87 5.05 6.55 -15.28
C ILE A 87 6.57 6.47 -15.25
N ARG A 88 7.18 7.05 -14.23
CA ARG A 88 8.64 7.17 -14.12
C ARG A 88 9.12 6.85 -12.70
N PRO A 89 10.39 6.47 -12.52
CA PRO A 89 10.96 6.34 -11.17
C PRO A 89 10.82 7.66 -10.41
N ALA A 90 10.39 7.57 -9.15
CA ALA A 90 10.29 8.72 -8.27
C ALA A 90 11.68 9.26 -7.93
N ASP A 91 11.80 10.57 -7.72
CA ASP A 91 13.04 11.12 -7.20
C ASP A 91 13.27 10.72 -5.72
N ALA A 92 14.45 11.06 -5.18
CA ALA A 92 14.80 10.67 -3.82
C ALA A 92 13.87 11.26 -2.74
N ARG A 93 13.30 12.45 -2.98
CA ARG A 93 12.41 13.13 -2.04
C ARG A 93 11.03 12.49 -2.07
N ALA A 94 10.46 12.29 -3.26
CA ALA A 94 9.18 11.63 -3.45
C ALA A 94 9.23 10.18 -2.93
N SER A 95 10.32 9.46 -3.22
CA SER A 95 10.55 8.11 -2.69
C SER A 95 10.56 8.10 -1.14
N ALA A 96 11.32 9.01 -0.52
CA ALA A 96 11.39 9.08 0.93
C ALA A 96 10.03 9.43 1.58
N ALA A 97 9.26 10.33 0.96
CA ALA A 97 7.93 10.69 1.43
C ALA A 97 6.94 9.51 1.34
N ALA A 98 6.90 8.84 0.18
CA ALA A 98 6.05 7.67 -0.02
C ALA A 98 6.36 6.53 0.97
N LEU A 99 7.65 6.21 1.16
CA LEU A 99 8.06 5.16 2.09
C LEU A 99 7.83 5.55 3.56
N ALA A 100 7.88 6.84 3.90
CA ALA A 100 7.55 7.30 5.25
C ALA A 100 6.08 7.09 5.60
N ILE A 101 5.17 7.26 4.64
CA ILE A 101 3.71 7.04 4.80
C ILE A 101 3.42 5.55 5.07
N LEU A 102 4.16 4.65 4.40
CA LEU A 102 4.00 3.20 4.55
C LEU A 102 4.62 2.63 5.84
N ARG A 103 5.39 3.43 6.59
CA ARG A 103 6.18 2.95 7.72
C ARG A 103 5.29 2.32 8.79
N VAL A 104 5.57 1.06 9.10
CA VAL A 104 4.88 0.31 10.16
C VAL A 104 5.50 0.65 11.52
N PRO A 105 4.70 0.91 12.55
CA PRO A 105 5.20 1.20 13.89
C PRO A 105 5.78 -0.06 14.54
N ALA A 106 6.66 0.12 15.53
CA ALA A 106 7.07 -0.98 16.39
C ALA A 106 5.85 -1.54 17.14
N PRO A 107 5.77 -2.87 17.39
CA PRO A 107 4.65 -3.47 18.08
C PRO A 107 4.42 -2.87 19.48
N PRO A 108 3.23 -2.33 19.78
CA PRO A 108 2.91 -1.87 21.13
C PRO A 108 2.87 -3.04 22.13
N PRO A 109 3.15 -2.78 23.42
CA PRO A 109 2.95 -3.77 24.47
C PRO A 109 1.47 -4.15 24.56
N GLY A 110 1.17 -5.42 24.84
CA GLY A 110 -0.20 -5.93 24.96
C GLY A 110 -0.74 -6.69 23.75
N LEU A 111 -0.04 -6.68 22.60
CA LEU A 111 -0.35 -7.57 21.47
C LEU A 111 -0.04 -9.03 21.80
N THR A 112 -0.84 -9.94 21.23
CA THR A 112 -0.54 -11.39 21.22
C THR A 112 0.73 -11.67 20.40
N ASP A 113 1.30 -12.86 20.57
CA ASP A 113 2.50 -13.24 19.81
C ASP A 113 2.24 -13.29 18.30
N GLU A 114 1.06 -13.78 17.89
CA GLU A 114 0.63 -13.81 16.48
C GLU A 114 0.48 -12.40 15.89
N GLN A 115 -0.16 -11.48 16.61
CA GLN A 115 -0.29 -10.09 16.18
C GLN A 115 1.07 -9.39 16.07
N ARG A 116 1.98 -9.67 17.01
CA ARG A 116 3.34 -9.12 17.01
C ARG A 116 4.14 -9.65 15.82
N GLU A 117 4.06 -10.95 15.55
CA GLU A 117 4.70 -11.58 14.40
C GLU A 117 4.16 -10.97 13.10
N ARG A 118 2.84 -10.85 12.98
CA ARG A 118 2.19 -10.26 11.80
C ARG A 118 2.61 -8.82 11.54
N LEU A 119 2.63 -7.96 12.57
CA LEU A 119 3.08 -6.58 12.42
C LEU A 119 4.58 -6.50 12.09
N THR A 120 5.38 -7.40 12.65
CA THR A 120 6.82 -7.47 12.37
C THR A 120 7.06 -7.90 10.92
N GLU A 121 6.30 -8.87 10.41
CA GLU A 121 6.35 -9.28 9.01
C GLU A 121 6.05 -8.09 8.08
N LEU A 122 4.96 -7.36 8.34
CA LEU A 122 4.62 -6.16 7.57
C LEU A 122 5.73 -5.11 7.64
N SER A 123 6.29 -4.85 8.82
CA SER A 123 7.41 -3.92 9.00
C SER A 123 8.62 -4.32 8.16
N VAL A 124 9.01 -5.60 8.18
CA VAL A 124 10.14 -6.10 7.40
C VAL A 124 9.89 -5.95 5.90
N ARG A 125 8.67 -6.23 5.45
CA ARG A 125 8.28 -6.09 4.03
C ARG A 125 8.30 -4.63 3.59
N VAL A 126 7.77 -3.70 4.40
CA VAL A 126 7.87 -2.26 4.12
C VAL A 126 9.32 -1.80 4.08
N ASP A 127 10.14 -2.24 5.04
CA ASP A 127 11.56 -1.90 5.11
C ASP A 127 12.36 -2.46 3.94
N ALA A 128 11.82 -3.40 3.15
CA ALA A 128 12.42 -3.92 1.93
C ALA A 128 11.99 -3.15 0.66
N LEU A 129 10.98 -2.29 0.72
CA LEU A 129 10.50 -1.53 -0.43
C LEU A 129 11.53 -0.50 -0.89
N ARG A 130 11.88 -0.54 -2.18
CA ARG A 130 12.87 0.37 -2.79
C ARG A 130 12.38 1.00 -4.09
N GLU A 131 11.45 0.35 -4.77
CA GLU A 131 11.04 0.73 -6.12
C GLU A 131 9.78 1.59 -6.07
N VAL A 132 10.00 2.90 -6.06
CA VAL A 132 8.94 3.91 -6.04
C VAL A 132 8.86 4.57 -7.42
N TYR A 133 7.64 4.71 -7.92
CA TYR A 133 7.33 5.34 -9.20
C TYR A 133 6.29 6.44 -9.00
N GLU A 134 6.26 7.39 -9.92
CA GLU A 134 5.25 8.44 -9.99
C GLU A 134 4.36 8.20 -11.20
N ILE A 135 3.05 8.15 -10.97
CA ILE A 135 2.04 8.26 -12.03
C ILE A 135 1.83 9.75 -12.26
N VAL A 136 2.17 10.23 -13.46
CA VAL A 136 2.08 11.65 -13.83
C VAL A 136 0.87 11.86 -14.75
N ASP A 137 -0.09 12.67 -14.31
CA ASP A 137 -1.25 13.08 -15.09
C ASP A 137 -1.55 14.59 -14.95
N ASP A 138 -2.64 15.06 -15.55
CA ASP A 138 -3.05 16.48 -15.47
C ASP A 138 -3.45 16.94 -14.06
N ARG A 139 -3.66 16.00 -13.13
CA ARG A 139 -4.02 16.27 -11.74
C ARG A 139 -2.80 16.25 -10.83
N GLY A 140 -1.60 16.02 -11.36
CA GLY A 140 -0.34 15.99 -10.62
C GLY A 140 0.33 14.63 -10.61
N GLU A 141 1.18 14.41 -9.61
CA GLU A 141 2.03 13.23 -9.46
C GLU A 141 1.53 12.42 -8.26
N VAL A 142 1.34 11.11 -8.43
CA VAL A 142 0.93 10.21 -7.36
C VAL A 142 1.95 9.08 -7.23
N PRO A 143 2.51 8.85 -6.02
CA PRO A 143 3.45 7.77 -5.82
C PRO A 143 2.75 6.41 -5.84
N VAL A 144 3.39 5.44 -6.48
CA VAL A 144 3.05 4.01 -6.41
C VAL A 144 4.33 3.23 -6.16
N VAL A 145 4.27 2.26 -5.26
CA VAL A 145 5.44 1.43 -4.93
C VAL A 145 5.24 0.04 -5.52
N VAL A 146 6.32 -0.60 -5.96
CA VAL A 146 6.31 -2.01 -6.36
C VAL A 146 7.03 -2.84 -5.33
N ALA A 147 6.31 -3.78 -4.73
CA ALA A 147 6.86 -4.77 -3.81
C ALA A 147 7.60 -5.84 -4.62
N THR A 148 8.94 -5.82 -4.58
CA THR A 148 9.77 -6.69 -5.43
C THR A 148 9.70 -8.16 -5.04
N ASP A 149 9.41 -8.46 -3.77
CA ASP A 149 9.21 -9.81 -3.23
C ASP A 149 7.99 -10.50 -3.85
N SER A 150 6.90 -9.77 -4.05
CA SER A 150 5.62 -10.29 -4.53
C SER A 150 5.30 -9.91 -5.98
N GLY A 151 5.97 -8.90 -6.53
CA GLY A 151 5.64 -8.33 -7.84
C GLY A 151 4.30 -7.60 -7.86
N MET A 152 3.87 -7.07 -6.70
CA MET A 152 2.57 -6.41 -6.52
C MET A 152 2.74 -4.91 -6.29
N LEU A 153 1.68 -4.16 -6.61
CA LEU A 153 1.60 -2.74 -6.32
C LEU A 153 1.32 -2.52 -4.83
N VAL A 154 1.95 -1.51 -4.25
CA VAL A 154 1.63 -1.00 -2.93
C VAL A 154 1.16 0.44 -3.12
N ILE A 155 -0.09 0.69 -2.75
CA ILE A 155 -0.72 2.00 -2.87
C ILE A 155 -0.32 2.82 -1.64
N VAL A 156 0.16 4.03 -1.87
CA VAL A 156 0.40 5.01 -0.82
C VAL A 156 -0.92 5.74 -0.57
N LEU A 157 -1.62 5.38 0.50
CA LEU A 157 -2.89 6.01 0.87
C LEU A 157 -2.57 7.31 1.64
N GLU A 158 -2.85 8.45 1.01
CA GLU A 158 -2.84 9.76 1.68
C GLU A 158 -4.24 10.06 2.21
N ASP A 159 -4.33 10.52 3.46
CA ASP A 159 -5.56 11.02 4.10
C ASP A 159 -5.96 12.42 3.60
#